data_AF-X1I0G3-F1
#
_entry.id   AF-X1I0G3-F1
#
_cell.length_a   1.000
_cell.length_b   1.000
_cell.length_c   1.000
_cell.angle_alpha   90.00
_cell.angle_beta   90.00
_cell.angle_gamma   90.00
#
_symmetry.space_group_name_H-M   'P 1'
#
loop_
_entity.id
_entity.type
_entity.pdbx_description
1 polymer ?
#
loop_
_entity_poly.entity_id
_entity_poly.type
_entity_poly.pdbx_seq_one_letter_code
_entity_poly.pdbx_strand_id
1 'polypeptide(L)'
;MSYITTNDEEPFEEPRVRRRSIKETLTVCPKCFSITKMTPGLFISSSYSCENPECGWTGTLAIEVDRTDYQEFLEKQARQSSQ
;
A
#
# COMPACT_ATOMS: atom_id res chain seq x y z
N MET A 1 -8.62 -42.17 48.34
CA MET A 1 -8.43 -42.23 46.88
C MET A 1 -9.44 -41.30 46.24
N SER A 2 -9.00 -40.10 45.87
CA SER A 2 -9.68 -39.20 44.94
C SER A 2 -8.59 -38.54 44.11
N TYR A 3 -8.61 -38.90 42.84
CA TYR A 3 -7.73 -38.53 41.73
C TYR A 3 -8.09 -37.12 41.25
N ILE A 4 -7.11 -36.26 40.91
CA ILE A 4 -7.05 -35.52 39.62
C ILE A 4 -5.58 -35.18 39.34
N THR A 5 -5.02 -35.86 38.33
CA THR A 5 -3.82 -35.50 37.57
C THR A 5 -4.23 -34.62 36.40
N THR A 6 -3.70 -33.40 36.27
CA THR A 6 -3.32 -32.70 35.01
C THR A 6 -3.02 -31.23 35.35
N ASN A 7 -1.75 -30.89 35.60
CA ASN A 7 -1.25 -29.57 35.22
C ASN A 7 -0.94 -29.72 33.72
N ASP A 8 -1.98 -29.59 32.92
CA ASP A 8 -1.89 -29.45 31.48
C ASP A 8 -1.16 -28.12 31.23
N GLU A 9 -0.02 -28.22 30.56
CA GLU A 9 0.76 -27.10 30.04
C GLU A 9 -0.19 -26.09 29.39
N GLU A 10 -0.28 -24.89 29.94
CA GLU A 10 -0.90 -23.78 29.21
C GLU A 10 -0.14 -23.65 27.89
N PRO A 11 -0.77 -23.82 26.71
CA PRO A 11 -0.10 -23.52 25.47
C PRO A 11 0.17 -22.03 25.50
N PHE A 12 1.45 -21.67 25.64
CA PHE A 12 1.94 -20.33 25.41
C PHE A 12 1.58 -20.00 23.95
N GLU A 13 0.42 -19.37 23.74
CA GLU A 13 0.03 -18.87 22.43
C GLU A 13 1.13 -17.91 21.99
N GLU A 14 1.99 -18.40 21.09
CA GLU A 14 2.87 -17.55 20.30
C GLU A 14 2.05 -16.34 19.86
N PRO A 15 2.52 -15.09 20.05
CA PRO A 15 1.86 -13.96 19.45
C PRO A 15 1.89 -14.24 17.96
N ARG A 16 0.73 -14.68 17.43
CA ARG A 16 0.44 -14.66 16.01
C ARG A 16 0.59 -13.19 15.65
N VAL A 17 1.79 -12.84 15.22
CA VAL A 17 2.04 -11.70 14.37
C VAL A 17 1.13 -11.99 13.20
N ARG A 18 -0.12 -11.52 13.32
CA ARG A 18 -1.00 -11.33 12.20
C ARG A 18 -0.11 -10.57 11.26
N ARG A 19 0.41 -11.26 10.24
CA ARG A 19 0.94 -10.63 9.05
C ARG A 19 -0.22 -9.76 8.64
N ARG A 20 -0.22 -8.50 9.10
CA ARG A 20 -1.05 -7.46 8.53
C ARG A 20 -0.58 -7.56 7.10
N SER A 21 -1.41 -8.13 6.24
CA SER A 21 -1.27 -7.88 4.82
C SER A 21 -1.22 -6.37 4.77
N ILE A 22 -0.01 -5.84 4.64
CA ILE A 22 0.21 -4.41 4.54
C ILE A 22 -0.59 -4.11 3.29
N LYS A 23 -1.76 -3.49 3.45
CA LYS A 23 -2.49 -2.96 2.31
C LYS A 23 -1.51 -1.96 1.71
N GLU A 24 -0.78 -2.40 0.70
CA GLU A 24 0.20 -1.58 0.03
C GLU A 24 -0.62 -0.52 -0.71
N THR A 25 -0.62 0.69 -0.17
CA THR A 25 -1.19 1.84 -0.85
C THR A 25 -0.11 2.47 -1.73
N LEU A 26 -0.52 2.89 -2.92
CA LEU A 26 0.32 3.62 -3.86
C LEU A 26 -0.18 5.05 -3.92
N THR A 27 0.76 5.99 -3.98
CA THR A 27 0.43 7.39 -4.18
C THR A 27 0.53 7.73 -5.67
N VAL A 28 -0.56 8.19 -6.26
CA VAL A 28 -0.67 8.50 -7.69
C VAL A 28 -1.01 9.96 -7.92
N CYS A 29 -0.66 10.44 -9.11
CA CYS A 29 -0.88 11.79 -9.57
C CYS A 29 -2.37 12.00 -9.89
N PRO A 30 -3.02 13.06 -9.39
CA PRO A 30 -4.43 13.33 -9.69
C PRO A 30 -4.71 13.67 -11.16
N LYS A 31 -3.68 14.09 -11.92
CA LYS A 31 -3.84 14.57 -13.30
C LYS A 31 -3.73 13.46 -14.34
N CYS A 32 -2.81 12.52 -14.18
CA CYS A 32 -2.57 11.42 -15.14
C CYS A 32 -2.65 10.03 -14.52
N PHE A 33 -2.99 9.93 -13.23
CA PHE A 33 -3.03 8.67 -12.48
C PHE A 33 -1.71 7.86 -12.52
N SER A 34 -0.58 8.48 -12.83
CA SER A 34 0.72 7.81 -12.77
C SER A 34 1.27 7.81 -11.34
N ILE A 35 2.12 6.83 -11.04
CA ILE A 35 2.79 6.73 -9.74
C ILE A 35 3.57 8.02 -9.46
N THR A 36 3.46 8.52 -8.24
CA THR A 36 4.20 9.69 -7.76
C THR A 36 5.30 9.26 -6.80
N LYS A 37 6.40 9.99 -6.82
CA LYS A 37 7.47 9.86 -5.85
C LYS A 37 7.36 11.00 -4.84
N MET A 38 7.21 10.64 -3.57
CA MET A 38 7.33 11.57 -2.46
C MET A 38 8.80 11.96 -2.33
N THR A 39 9.09 13.24 -2.53
CA THR A 39 10.43 13.77 -2.31
C THR A 39 10.46 14.30 -0.87
N PRO A 40 11.22 13.66 0.05
CA PRO A 40 11.36 14.18 1.39
C PRO A 40 12.09 15.53 1.32
N GLY A 41 11.36 16.62 1.52
CA GLY A 41 11.94 17.94 1.58
C GLY A 41 12.76 18.10 2.86
N LEU A 42 13.95 18.69 2.74
CA LEU A 42 14.82 19.06 3.88
C LEU A 42 14.13 20.05 4.86
N PHE A 43 13.04 20.69 4.45
CA PHE A 43 12.33 21.72 5.22
C PHE A 43 10.81 21.46 5.23
N ILE A 44 10.36 20.51 6.07
CA ILE A 44 8.99 20.37 6.62
C ILE A 44 7.85 20.11 5.61
N SER A 45 8.03 20.36 4.32
CA SER A 45 7.02 20.14 3.27
C SER A 45 7.50 19.02 2.36
N SER A 46 6.83 17.87 2.45
CA SER A 46 7.01 16.80 1.48
C SER A 46 6.23 17.16 0.22
N SER A 47 6.90 17.14 -0.93
CA SER A 47 6.26 17.35 -2.23
C SER A 47 6.20 16.03 -2.99
N TYR A 48 5.10 15.83 -3.69
CA TYR A 48 4.91 14.72 -4.61
C TYR A 48 5.21 15.20 -6.02
N SER A 49 6.09 14.46 -6.69
CA SER A 49 6.38 14.66 -8.11
C SER A 49 5.89 13.46 -8.88
N CYS A 50 5.14 13.70 -9.95
CA CYS A 50 4.69 12.65 -10.86
C CYS A 50 5.88 12.02 -11.58
N GLU A 51 5.92 10.68 -11.67
CA GLU A 51 6.98 10.01 -12.45
C GLU A 51 6.81 10.19 -13.95
N ASN A 52 5.58 10.42 -14.44
CA ASN A 52 5.35 10.64 -15.86
C ASN A 52 5.75 12.07 -16.26
N PRO A 53 6.83 12.25 -17.05
CA PRO A 53 7.29 13.58 -17.47
C PRO A 53 6.30 14.27 -18.42
N GLU A 54 5.45 13.52 -19.13
CA GLU A 54 4.44 14.09 -20.03
C GLU A 54 3.34 14.84 -19.25
N CYS A 55 3.03 14.37 -18.04
CA CYS A 55 2.05 15.03 -17.19
C CYS A 55 2.61 16.28 -16.50
N GLY A 56 3.89 16.20 -16.08
CA GLY A 56 4.64 17.28 -15.44
C GLY A 56 4.03 17.80 -14.14
N TRP A 57 3.22 16.98 -13.45
CA TRP A 57 2.53 17.40 -12.23
C TRP A 57 3.44 17.29 -11.01
N THR A 58 3.48 18.36 -10.22
CA THR A 58 4.15 18.43 -8.93
C THR A 58 3.26 19.17 -7.95
N GLY A 59 3.06 18.63 -6.75
CA GLY A 59 2.19 19.23 -5.76
C GLY A 59 2.41 18.67 -4.37
N THR A 60 1.74 19.24 -3.38
CA THR A 60 1.77 18.75 -1.99
C THR A 60 0.68 17.72 -1.70
N LEU A 61 -0.27 17.52 -2.62
CA LEU A 61 -1.42 16.65 -2.47
C LEU A 61 -1.45 15.61 -3.57
N ALA A 62 -1.33 14.34 -3.22
CA ALA A 62 -1.46 13.23 -4.17
C ALA A 62 -2.57 12.26 -3.71
N ILE A 63 -3.02 11.41 -4.62
CA ILE A 63 -4.12 10.48 -4.35
C ILE A 63 -3.54 9.16 -3.88
N GLU A 64 -4.01 8.63 -2.75
CA GLU A 64 -3.67 7.28 -2.31
C GLU A 64 -4.69 6.27 -2.83
N VAL A 65 -4.21 5.22 -3.48
CA VAL A 65 -5.02 4.12 -4.02
C VAL A 65 -4.47 2.78 -3.55
N ASP A 66 -5.31 1.75 -3.43
CA ASP A 66 -4.84 0.39 -3.14
C ASP A 66 -4.03 -0.15 -4.34
N ARG A 67 -2.87 -0.77 -4.08
CA ARG A 67 -2.00 -1.34 -5.12
C ARG A 67 -2.73 -2.33 -6.04
N THR A 68 -3.62 -3.14 -5.46
CA THR A 68 -4.41 -4.13 -6.21
C THR A 68 -5.36 -3.47 -7.20
N ASP A 69 -6.05 -2.40 -6.79
CA ASP A 69 -6.98 -1.66 -7.64
C ASP A 69 -6.25 -0.93 -8.77
N TYR A 70 -5.11 -0.31 -8.43
CA TYR A 70 -4.25 0.33 -9.42
C TYR A 70 -3.72 -0.64 -10.48
N GLN A 71 -3.33 -1.85 -10.07
CA GLN A 71 -2.89 -2.89 -11.00
C GLN A 71 -4.02 -3.33 -11.93
N GLU A 72 -5.23 -3.55 -11.39
CA GLU A 72 -6.39 -3.91 -12.19
C GLU A 72 -6.76 -2.80 -13.20
N PHE A 73 -6.64 -1.53 -12.80
CA PHE A 73 -6.83 -0.38 -13.69
C PHE A 73 -5.83 -0.41 -14.87
N LEU A 74 -4.54 -0.65 -14.60
CA LEU A 74 -3.52 -0.74 -15.66
C LEU A 74 -3.78 -1.92 -16.61
N GLU A 75 -4.15 -3.08 -16.07
CA GLU A 75 -4.49 -4.25 -16.88
C GLU A 75 -5.72 -4.01 -17.77
N LYS A 76 -6.76 -3.35 -17.24
CA LYS A 76 -7.95 -2.95 -18.01
C LYS A 76 -7.59 -1.98 -19.14
N GLN A 77 -6.75 -0.99 -18.87
CA GLN A 77 -6.35 0.00 -19.87
C GLN A 77 -5.51 -0.64 -20.99
N ALA A 78 -4.60 -1.56 -20.66
CA ALA A 78 -3.80 -2.29 -21.65
C ALA A 78 -4.66 -3.15 -22.59
N ARG A 79 -5.74 -3.75 -22.07
CA ARG A 79 -6.71 -4.51 -22.89
C ARG A 79 -7.53 -3.61 -23.80
N GLN A 80 -7.89 -2.40 -23.37
CA GLN A 80 -8.68 -1.47 -24.17
C GLN A 80 -7.88 -0.82 -25.31
N SER A 81 -6.58 -0.55 -25.13
CA SER A 81 -5.73 0.02 -26.18
C SER A 81 -5.32 -0.97 -27.28
N SER A 82 -5.66 -2.25 -27.14
CA SER A 82 -5.34 -3.31 -28.13
C SER A 82 -6.49 -3.61 -29.11
N GLN A 83 -7.51 -2.75 -29.18
CA GLN A 83 -8.64 -2.86 -30.12
C GLN A 83 -8.69 -1.68 -31.08
#